data_AF-A0AAD5JWE5-F1
#
_entry.id   AF-A0AAD5JWE5-F1
#
_cell.length_a   1.000
_cell.length_b   1.000
_cell.length_c   1.000
_cell.angle_alpha   90.00
_cell.angle_beta   90.00
_cell.angle_gamma   90.00
#
_symmetry.space_group_name_H-M   'P 1'
#
loop_
_entity.id
_entity.type
_entity.pdbx_description
1 polymer ?
#
loop_
_entity_poly.entity_id
_entity_poly.type
_entity_poly.pdbx_seq_one_letter_code
_entity_poly.pdbx_strand_id
1 'polypeptide(L)'
;LIPDFVIYTEPYSNKNFEFMFLEVKKKGKQTNVYESYIIKLGKELEIAVDKLVNEEVDSPEVAGILVEGLDMTTYKLDLKYNG
;
A
#
# COMPACT_ATOMS: atom_id res chain seq x y z
N LEU A 1 4.90 8.89 8.32
CA LEU A 1 3.58 8.40 7.88
C LEU A 1 3.31 7.14 8.66
N ILE A 2 2.17 7.06 9.36
CA ILE A 2 1.75 5.86 10.10
C ILE A 2 0.45 5.40 9.44
N PRO A 3 0.41 4.18 8.91
CA PRO A 3 -0.81 3.64 8.31
C PRO A 3 -1.84 3.35 9.38
N ASP A 4 -3.13 3.36 9.02
CA ASP A 4 -4.18 2.96 9.97
C ASP A 4 -4.06 1.46 10.31
N PHE A 5 -3.76 0.63 9.32
CA PHE A 5 -3.40 -0.78 9.51
C PHE A 5 -2.31 -1.24 8.54
N VAL A 6 -1.52 -2.22 9.00
CA VAL A 6 -0.61 -3.01 8.15
C VAL A 6 -1.00 -4.47 8.31
N ILE A 7 -1.23 -5.12 7.18
CA ILE A 7 -1.40 -6.58 7.11
C ILE A 7 -0.14 -7.11 6.46
N TYR A 8 0.45 -8.11 7.09
CA TYR A 8 1.60 -8.82 6.54
C TYR A 8 1.42 -10.31 6.75
N THR A 9 1.92 -11.09 5.80
CA THR A 9 2.08 -12.53 5.99
C THR A 9 3.52 -12.80 6.38
N GLU A 10 3.73 -13.56 7.45
CA GLU A 10 5.05 -14.10 7.73
C GLU A 10 5.51 -14.95 6.53
N PRO A 11 6.69 -14.66 5.96
CA PRO A 11 7.14 -15.39 4.79
C PRO A 11 7.40 -16.85 5.15
N TYR A 12 6.90 -17.78 4.34
CA TYR A 12 7.36 -19.17 4.37
C TYR A 12 8.80 -19.30 3.83
N SER A 13 9.33 -18.27 3.16
CA SER A 13 10.72 -18.15 2.69
C SER A 13 11.12 -16.67 2.66
N ASN A 14 12.40 -16.36 2.82
CA ASN A 14 12.93 -14.98 2.81
C ASN A 14 12.64 -14.18 1.52
N LYS A 15 11.97 -14.77 0.52
CA LYS A 15 11.85 -14.26 -0.84
C LYS A 15 10.45 -13.75 -1.20
N ASN A 16 9.44 -13.99 -0.37
CA ASN A 16 8.06 -13.54 -0.64
C ASN A 16 7.48 -12.85 0.60
N PHE A 17 7.72 -11.54 0.71
CA PHE A 17 7.08 -10.70 1.73
C PHE A 17 5.87 -10.01 1.12
N GLU A 18 4.67 -10.34 1.58
CA GLU A 18 3.45 -9.64 1.20
C GLU A 18 3.14 -8.58 2.27
N PHE A 19 3.29 -7.30 1.89
CA PHE A 19 2.86 -6.17 2.70
C PHE A 19 1.63 -5.51 2.10
N MET A 20 0.64 -5.28 2.94
CA MET A 20 -0.57 -4.57 2.59
C MET A 20 -0.83 -3.44 3.57
N PHE A 21 -1.00 -2.24 3.03
CA PHE A 21 -1.36 -1.03 3.78
C PHE A 21 -2.86 -0.78 3.64
N LEU A 22 -3.51 -0.42 4.74
CA LEU A 22 -4.93 -0.09 4.75
C LEU A 22 -5.14 1.28 5.39
N GLU A 23 -5.76 2.17 4.63
CA GLU A 23 -6.18 3.50 5.04
C GLU A 23 -7.70 3.54 5.15
N VAL A 24 -8.22 3.79 6.35
CA VAL A 24 -9.66 3.80 6.64
C VAL A 24 -10.11 5.22 6.96
N LYS A 25 -10.98 5.76 6.10
CA LYS A 25 -11.43 7.14 6.17
C LYS A 25 -12.95 7.23 6.26
N LYS A 26 -13.42 8.26 6.95
CA LYS A 26 -14.85 8.57 7.03
C LYS A 26 -15.31 9.07 5.67
N LYS A 27 -16.49 8.62 5.22
CA LYS A 27 -17.14 9.16 4.02
C LYS A 27 -17.37 10.66 4.18
N GLY A 28 -16.72 11.48 3.36
CA GLY A 28 -16.76 12.94 3.45
C GLY A 28 -16.95 13.59 2.08
N LYS A 29 -17.57 14.78 2.05
CA LYS A 29 -17.86 15.55 0.81
C LYS A 29 -16.68 16.38 0.31
N GLN A 30 -15.50 16.34 0.94
CA GLN A 30 -14.40 17.24 0.60
C GLN A 30 -13.43 16.58 -0.39
N THR A 31 -13.48 17.02 -1.64
CA THR A 31 -12.68 16.52 -2.76
C THR A 31 -11.17 16.62 -2.55
N ASN A 32 -10.68 17.67 -1.88
CA ASN A 32 -9.25 17.86 -1.60
C ASN A 32 -8.69 16.86 -0.58
N VAL A 33 -9.56 16.25 0.22
CA VAL A 33 -9.15 15.31 1.26
C VAL A 33 -8.90 13.93 0.65
N TYR A 34 -9.65 13.55 -0.39
CA TYR A 34 -9.41 12.31 -1.15
C TYR A 34 -8.01 12.30 -1.78
N GLU A 35 -7.61 13.38 -2.44
CA GLU A 35 -6.26 13.54 -2.99
C GLU A 35 -5.19 13.40 -1.90
N SER A 36 -5.44 13.91 -0.70
CA SER A 36 -4.51 13.74 0.43
C SER A 36 -4.37 12.28 0.88
N TYR A 37 -5.43 11.47 0.78
CA TYR A 37 -5.42 10.06 1.20
C TYR A 37 -4.73 9.17 0.19
N ILE A 38 -4.96 9.38 -1.10
CA ILE A 38 -4.24 8.64 -2.14
C ILE A 38 -2.75 9.00 -2.16
N ILE A 39 -2.40 10.27 -1.92
CA ILE A 39 -0.98 10.69 -1.78
C ILE A 39 -0.35 10.02 -0.55
N LYS A 40 -1.06 9.97 0.58
CA LYS A 40 -0.58 9.28 1.79
C LYS A 40 -0.34 7.79 1.50
N LEU A 41 -1.33 7.10 0.94
CA LEU A 41 -1.24 5.68 0.62
C LEU A 41 -0.11 5.42 -0.38
N GLY A 42 0.02 6.25 -1.43
CA GLY A 42 1.11 6.13 -2.40
C GLY A 42 2.50 6.21 -1.76
N LYS A 43 2.72 7.14 -0.82
CA LYS A 43 3.99 7.22 -0.07
C LYS A 43 4.24 6.02 0.83
N GLU A 44 3.19 5.44 1.40
CA GLU A 44 3.31 4.23 2.22
C GLU A 44 3.69 3.02 1.37
N LEU A 45 3.09 2.89 0.17
CA LEU A 45 3.46 1.86 -0.81
C LEU A 45 4.90 2.04 -1.31
N GLU A 46 5.32 3.28 -1.60
CA GLU A 46 6.71 3.61 -1.99
C GLU A 46 7.71 3.18 -0.92
N ILE A 47 7.49 3.59 0.34
CA ILE A 47 8.37 3.21 1.47
C ILE A 47 8.43 1.68 1.63
N ALA A 48 7.32 0.99 1.39
CA ALA A 48 7.26 -0.46 1.54
C ALA A 48 7.99 -1.20 0.42
N VAL A 49 7.80 -0.78 -0.83
CA VAL A 49 8.53 -1.41 -1.95
C VAL A 49 10.03 -1.15 -1.85
N ASP A 50 10.44 0.05 -1.42
CA ASP A 50 11.85 0.36 -1.19
C ASP A 50 12.47 -0.55 -0.12
N LYS A 51 11.71 -0.87 0.94
CA LYS A 51 12.14 -1.85 1.94
C LYS A 51 12.30 -3.25 1.35
N LEU A 52 11.34 -3.70 0.54
CA LEU A 52 11.44 -5.00 -0.13
C LEU A 52 12.65 -5.07 -1.07
N VAL A 53 12.96 -3.97 -1.77
CA VAL A 53 14.18 -3.85 -2.60
C VAL A 53 15.45 -3.92 -1.75
N ASN A 54 15.50 -3.19 -0.63
CA ASN A 54 16.66 -3.19 0.27
C ASN A 54 16.89 -4.55 0.94
N GLU A 55 15.84 -5.35 1.13
CA GLU A 55 15.91 -6.72 1.65
C GLU A 55 16.13 -7.77 0.54
N GLU A 56 16.40 -7.35 -0.69
CA GLU A 56 16.68 -8.22 -1.85
C GLU A 56 15.53 -9.22 -2.15
N VAL A 57 14.29 -8.82 -1.92
CA VAL A 57 13.11 -9.65 -2.21
C VAL A 57 12.95 -9.82 -3.73
N ASP A 58 12.79 -11.08 -4.16
CA ASP A 58 12.58 -11.41 -5.58
C ASP A 58 11.20 -10.90 -6.03
N SER A 59 11.17 -9.99 -7.02
CA SER A 59 9.93 -9.38 -7.54
C SER A 59 9.11 -8.65 -6.46
N PRO A 60 9.58 -7.50 -5.93
CA PRO A 60 8.90 -6.78 -4.88
C PRO A 60 7.54 -6.24 -5.36
N GLU A 61 6.49 -6.60 -4.64
CA GLU A 61 5.12 -6.13 -4.85
C GLU A 61 4.49 -5.74 -3.52
N VAL A 62 3.74 -4.64 -3.49
CA VAL A 62 3.00 -4.19 -2.31
C VAL A 62 1.58 -3.79 -2.68
N ALA A 63 0.65 -4.02 -1.77
CA ALA A 63 -0.77 -3.71 -1.96
C ALA A 63 -1.22 -2.58 -1.02
N GLY A 64 -2.15 -1.77 -1.49
CA GLY A 64 -2.79 -0.72 -0.72
C GLY A 64 -4.30 -0.81 -0.81
N ILE A 65 -5.01 -0.56 0.28
CA ILE A 65 -6.46 -0.47 0.31
C ILE A 65 -6.83 0.89 0.89
N LEU A 66 -7.65 1.64 0.16
CA LEU A 66 -8.32 2.83 0.65
C LEU A 66 -9.80 2.50 0.87
N VAL A 67 -10.25 2.59 2.12
CA VAL A 67 -11.65 2.42 2.50
C VAL A 67 -12.24 3.78 2.87
N GLU A 68 -13.32 4.16 2.19
CA GLU A 68 -14.06 5.39 2.44
C GLU A 68 -15.53 5.07 2.77
N GLY A 69 -15.85 5.01 4.06
CA GLY A 69 -17.14 4.53 4.51
C GLY A 69 -17.36 3.06 4.14
N LEU A 70 -18.14 2.81 3.09
CA LEU A 70 -18.42 1.45 2.57
C LEU A 70 -17.74 1.20 1.21
N ASP A 71 -17.15 2.24 0.63
CA ASP A 71 -16.49 2.17 -0.67
C ASP A 71 -15.04 1.73 -0.46
N MET A 72 -14.56 0.78 -1.25
CA MET A 72 -13.21 0.24 -1.16
C MET A 72 -12.52 0.33 -2.52
N THR A 73 -11.31 0.87 -2.52
CA THR A 73 -10.44 0.91 -3.70
C THR A 73 -9.12 0.23 -3.37
N THR A 74 -8.68 -0.69 -4.23
CA THR A 74 -7.43 -1.44 -4.07
C THR A 74 -6.39 -0.96 -5.07
N TYR A 75 -5.15 -0.86 -4.63
CA TYR A 75 -4.00 -0.45 -5.40
C TYR A 75 -2.92 -1.52 -5.30
N LYS A 76 -2.15 -1.70 -6.38
CA LYS A 76 -0.96 -2.54 -6.39
C LYS A 76 0.20 -1.72 -6.95
N LEU A 77 1.35 -1.81 -6.30
CA LEU A 77 2.60 -1.25 -6.77
C LEU A 77 3.59 -2.40 -6.97
N ASP A 78 4.16 -2.49 -8.17
CA ASP A 78 5.24 -3.41 -8.49
C ASP A 78 6.29 -2.68 -9.35
N LEU A 79 7.48 -3.25 -9.46
CA LEU A 79 8.57 -2.70 -10.27
C LEU A 79 8.58 -3.23 -11.71
N LYS A 80 7.52 -3.91 -12.15
CA LYS A 80 7.47 -4.49 -13.48
C LYS A 80 7.27 -3.38 -14.50
N TYR A 81 8.16 -3.33 -15.50
CA TYR A 81 7.96 -2.46 -16.65
C TYR A 81 6.80 -3.01 -17.49
N ASN A 82 5.70 -2.27 -17.56
CA ASN A 82 4.47 -2.69 -18.26
C ASN A 82 4.33 -2.10 -19.68
N GLY A 83 5.38 -1.45 -20.22
CA GLY A 83 5.37 -0.89 -21.58
C GLY A 83 5.95 0.49 -21.69
#